data_AF-A0A6I2W6Y6-F1
#
_entry.id   AF-A0A6I2W6Y6-F1
#
_cell.length_a   1.000
_cell.length_b   1.000
_cell.length_c   1.000
_cell.angle_alpha   90.00
_cell.angle_beta   90.00
_cell.angle_gamma   90.00
#
_symmetry.space_group_name_H-M   'P 1'
#
loop_
_entity.id
_entity.type
_entity.pdbx_description
1 polymer ?
#
loop_
_entity_poly.entity_id
_entity_poly.type
_entity_poly.pdbx_seq_one_letter_code
_entity_poly.pdbx_strand_id
1 'polypeptide(L)'
;MRNVGLAVRLMLNQRMTAVPAESPVLEWTRYFAVPKALRDLDMGLNRRLIGIVAVTAVMTATLVPLGASTAQAAPAGPGFTLTVPDLQYILSQIKIAEAHKAADKPATCTSGNGLTVANCAVPGTNPYVPGSLLATDLSDPRLVNGLRQTDGRNNNLVNGFSTWNGVRYTSSAGQSTWGSADQPFPRDTPENWRLSDTTNNSFGPVGSTYNPSSRPTNLVDPQPRVISNLISDQSAYNPAAVAASGADISGLTTDQEKQDTQLFIKNVAPNAGVAAPYSGMFTFFGQFFDHGLDLVGKTSSEVVFIPLKSDDPLYRAGSPTNFMVLNRTVLDSNNAGTNSTTPWIDQNQTYTSAPSHQVFLRAYGCGGASSSAANCAVGSAPVATGELLDGAITHNLANWGEIKTQAANKLGIELTDYDVTNVPLLATDEFGRFLRGPKGFPLVVLKNGSLLEGNPASPIKLV
;
A
#
# COMPACT_ATOMS: atom_id res chain seq x y z
N MET A 1 -11.97 -10.05 -25.04
CA MET A 1 -11.43 -11.25 -25.73
C MET A 1 -10.07 -11.03 -26.43
N ARG A 2 -9.39 -9.86 -26.33
CA ARG A 2 -8.07 -9.66 -26.97
C ARG A 2 -6.85 -9.72 -26.02
N ASN A 3 -7.03 -9.65 -24.69
CA ASN A 3 -5.89 -9.55 -23.75
C ASN A 3 -5.58 -10.82 -22.93
N VAL A 4 -6.48 -11.81 -22.82
CA VAL A 4 -6.14 -13.14 -22.27
C VAL A 4 -5.21 -13.93 -23.21
N GLY A 5 -5.24 -13.59 -24.51
CA GLY A 5 -4.33 -14.15 -25.51
C GLY A 5 -2.90 -13.62 -25.45
N LEU A 6 -2.62 -12.51 -24.74
CA LEU A 6 -1.27 -11.91 -24.72
C LEU A 6 -0.34 -12.63 -23.73
N ALA A 7 -0.84 -13.02 -22.55
CA ALA A 7 -0.09 -13.80 -21.58
C ALA A 7 0.22 -15.22 -22.10
N VAL A 8 -0.73 -15.83 -22.83
CA VAL A 8 -0.54 -17.13 -23.48
C VAL A 8 0.33 -17.01 -24.75
N ARG A 9 0.27 -15.90 -25.51
CA ARG A 9 1.19 -15.65 -26.64
C ARG A 9 2.64 -15.41 -26.21
N LEU A 10 2.87 -14.72 -25.09
CA LEU A 10 4.22 -14.49 -24.55
C LEU A 10 4.87 -15.78 -24.06
N MET A 11 4.08 -16.77 -23.61
CA MET A 11 4.59 -18.07 -23.17
C MET A 11 4.75 -19.11 -24.31
N LEU A 12 3.98 -19.02 -25.39
CA LEU A 12 4.03 -20.01 -26.49
C LEU A 12 4.96 -19.64 -27.66
N ASN A 13 5.45 -18.40 -27.77
CA ASN A 13 6.30 -17.99 -28.90
C ASN A 13 7.82 -18.19 -28.72
N GLN A 14 8.27 -18.86 -27.65
CA GLN A 14 9.68 -19.26 -27.53
C GLN A 14 9.95 -20.59 -28.26
N ARG A 15 9.92 -20.58 -29.60
CA ARG A 15 10.82 -21.33 -30.48
C ARG A 15 10.49 -21.08 -31.96
N MET A 16 11.56 -20.99 -32.76
CA MET A 16 11.65 -20.94 -34.22
C MET A 16 11.56 -19.54 -34.86
N THR A 17 12.70 -18.84 -34.96
CA THR A 17 13.56 -18.86 -36.16
C THR A 17 14.88 -18.14 -35.84
N ALA A 18 15.99 -18.70 -36.32
CA ALA A 18 17.32 -18.11 -36.22
C ALA A 18 17.50 -17.11 -37.37
N VAL A 19 17.96 -15.88 -37.08
CA VAL A 19 18.48 -14.88 -38.04
C VAL A 19 19.62 -14.11 -37.34
N PRO A 20 20.72 -13.76 -38.03
CA PRO A 20 22.04 -13.64 -37.42
C PRO A 20 22.33 -12.26 -36.81
N ALA A 21 23.43 -12.23 -36.05
CA ALA A 21 23.97 -11.10 -35.33
C ALA A 21 24.36 -9.93 -36.24
N GLU A 22 23.61 -8.82 -36.17
CA GLU A 22 24.13 -7.46 -36.35
C GLU A 22 23.36 -6.50 -35.44
N SER A 23 24.09 -5.75 -34.60
CA SER A 23 23.56 -4.74 -33.69
C SER A 23 23.32 -3.41 -34.42
N PRO A 24 22.31 -2.63 -33.98
CA PRO A 24 22.53 -1.20 -33.83
C PRO A 24 22.22 -0.75 -32.40
N VAL A 25 23.18 -0.03 -31.84
CA VAL A 25 23.11 0.67 -30.55
C VAL A 25 21.99 1.71 -30.61
N LEU A 26 20.95 1.56 -29.78
CA LEU A 26 19.95 2.59 -29.53
C LEU A 26 20.37 3.38 -28.27
N GLU A 27 20.81 4.63 -28.46
CA GLU A 27 21.20 5.56 -27.40
C GLU A 27 20.00 5.92 -26.48
N TRP A 28 20.18 5.73 -25.18
CA TRP A 28 19.18 5.95 -24.13
C TRP A 28 19.11 7.39 -23.57
N THR A 29 19.73 8.39 -24.22
CA THR A 29 19.92 9.73 -23.65
C THR A 29 18.80 10.75 -23.96
N ARG A 30 17.69 10.37 -24.60
CA ARG A 30 16.59 11.30 -24.94
C ARG A 30 15.36 11.29 -24.01
N TYR A 31 15.36 10.55 -22.89
CA TYR A 31 14.16 10.35 -22.07
C TYR A 31 14.02 11.22 -20.80
N PHE A 32 14.89 12.21 -20.59
CA PHE A 32 14.75 13.19 -19.50
C PHE A 32 14.66 14.62 -20.04
N ALA A 33 13.63 14.91 -20.83
CA ALA A 33 13.24 16.28 -21.13
C ALA A 33 12.05 16.67 -20.24
N VAL A 34 12.31 17.55 -19.27
CA VAL A 34 11.26 18.24 -18.50
C VAL A 34 10.53 19.20 -19.44
N PRO A 35 9.19 19.13 -19.56
CA PRO A 35 8.44 20.10 -20.37
C PRO A 35 8.57 21.53 -19.81
N LYS A 36 8.81 22.49 -20.69
CA LYS A 36 9.08 23.91 -20.44
C LYS A 36 7.84 24.74 -20.00
N ALA A 37 6.91 24.17 -19.24
CA ALA A 37 5.61 24.79 -18.94
C ALA A 37 5.33 25.07 -17.45
N LEU A 38 6.37 25.26 -16.63
CA LEU A 38 6.23 25.59 -15.20
C LEU A 38 6.98 26.87 -14.79
N ARG A 39 7.21 27.82 -15.71
CA ARG A 39 7.87 29.10 -15.37
C ARG A 39 6.94 30.30 -15.18
N ASP A 40 5.67 30.24 -15.57
CA ASP A 40 4.78 31.41 -15.49
C ASP A 40 3.41 31.04 -14.90
N LEU A 41 3.34 30.92 -13.57
CA LEU A 41 2.09 31.05 -12.82
C LEU A 41 2.35 31.95 -11.61
N ASP A 42 2.26 33.25 -11.86
CA ASP A 42 2.09 34.29 -10.87
C ASP A 42 0.64 34.23 -10.37
N MET A 43 0.41 33.77 -9.14
CA MET A 43 -0.91 33.80 -8.51
C MET A 43 -0.80 34.34 -7.08
N GLY A 44 -1.41 35.51 -6.91
CA GLY A 44 -1.38 36.36 -5.73
C GLY A 44 -1.78 35.67 -4.43
N LEU A 45 -0.97 35.98 -3.42
CA LEU A 45 -1.05 35.50 -2.05
C LEU A 45 -2.20 36.20 -1.31
N ASN A 46 -3.32 35.51 -1.06
CA ASN A 46 -4.29 35.91 -0.04
C ASN A 46 -4.18 35.00 1.19
N ARG A 47 -3.67 35.60 2.26
CA ARG A 47 -3.41 35.01 3.58
C ARG A 47 -4.73 34.65 4.26
N ARG A 48 -4.95 33.36 4.51
CA ARG A 48 -5.67 32.78 5.67
C ARG A 48 -5.80 31.26 5.45
N LEU A 49 -4.87 30.48 5.98
CA LEU A 49 -5.14 29.09 6.36
C LEU A 49 -4.14 28.63 7.41
N ILE A 50 -4.72 28.12 8.49
CA ILE A 50 -4.12 27.63 9.72
C ILE A 50 -3.39 26.32 9.41
N GLY A 51 -2.22 26.15 10.01
CA GLY A 51 -1.26 25.11 9.68
C GLY A 51 -1.78 23.69 9.90
N ILE A 52 -1.75 22.90 8.83
CA ILE A 52 -1.63 21.45 8.89
C ILE A 52 -0.19 21.17 8.46
N VAL A 53 0.63 20.70 9.41
CA VAL A 53 1.96 20.17 9.12
C VAL A 53 1.74 18.82 8.45
N ALA A 54 1.53 18.84 7.13
CA ALA A 54 1.76 17.66 6.31
C ALA A 54 3.27 17.44 6.33
N VAL A 55 3.73 16.39 7.01
CA VAL A 55 5.07 15.86 6.81
C VAL A 55 5.07 15.22 5.43
N THR A 56 5.24 16.06 4.41
CA THR A 56 5.67 15.62 3.10
C THR A 56 7.05 15.01 3.35
N ALA A 57 7.12 13.67 3.33
CA ALA A 57 8.39 12.98 3.16
C ALA A 57 8.91 13.37 1.77
N VAL A 58 9.56 14.52 1.69
CA VAL A 58 10.35 14.94 0.54
C VAL A 58 11.56 14.01 0.55
N MET A 59 11.40 12.85 -0.07
CA MET A 59 12.51 12.07 -0.59
C MET A 59 13.12 12.86 -1.75
N THR A 60 13.79 13.98 -1.45
CA THR A 60 14.91 14.43 -2.27
C THR A 60 16.04 13.46 -2.01
N ALA A 61 15.90 12.24 -2.54
CA ALA A 61 17.06 11.47 -2.92
C ALA A 61 17.76 12.33 -3.97
N THR A 62 18.89 12.93 -3.59
CA THR A 62 19.89 13.34 -4.56
C THR A 62 20.17 12.12 -5.42
N LEU A 63 19.56 12.09 -6.61
CA LEU A 63 19.85 11.13 -7.67
C LEU A 63 21.30 11.35 -8.07
N VAL A 64 22.23 10.76 -7.32
CA VAL A 64 23.53 10.42 -7.86
C VAL A 64 23.22 9.45 -9.00
N PRO A 65 23.61 9.73 -10.25
CA PRO A 65 23.44 8.78 -11.32
C PRO A 65 24.32 7.59 -11.00
N LEU A 66 23.73 6.56 -10.37
CA LEU A 66 24.30 5.23 -10.35
C LEU A 66 24.34 4.82 -11.81
N GLY A 67 25.53 4.88 -12.42
CA GLY A 67 25.77 4.27 -13.70
C GLY A 67 25.30 2.83 -13.60
N ALA A 68 24.18 2.52 -14.25
CA ALA A 68 23.69 1.18 -14.35
C ALA A 68 24.75 0.40 -15.14
N SER A 69 25.62 -0.31 -14.43
CA SER A 69 26.39 -1.38 -15.03
C SER A 69 25.37 -2.29 -15.69
N THR A 70 25.43 -2.45 -17.01
CA THR A 70 24.61 -3.40 -17.75
C THR A 70 24.98 -4.79 -17.23
N ALA A 71 24.24 -5.26 -16.23
CA ALA A 71 24.37 -6.63 -15.77
C ALA A 71 24.01 -7.51 -16.97
N GLN A 72 24.99 -8.29 -17.44
CA GLN A 72 24.75 -9.34 -18.41
C GLN A 72 23.61 -10.19 -17.87
N ALA A 73 22.52 -10.34 -18.62
CA ALA A 73 21.43 -11.22 -18.22
C ALA A 73 22.02 -12.60 -17.91
N ALA A 74 21.71 -13.14 -16.72
CA ALA A 74 22.09 -14.51 -16.40
C ALA A 74 21.61 -15.44 -17.53
N PRO A 75 22.37 -16.49 -17.89
CA PRO A 75 21.93 -17.45 -18.88
C PRO A 75 20.51 -17.89 -18.56
N ALA A 76 19.62 -17.91 -19.55
CA ALA A 76 18.26 -18.39 -19.35
C ALA A 76 18.36 -19.80 -18.74
N GLY A 77 17.96 -19.92 -17.47
CA GLY A 77 17.82 -21.22 -16.82
C GLY A 77 16.82 -22.08 -17.61
N PRO A 78 16.59 -23.34 -17.19
CA PRO A 78 15.64 -24.25 -17.85
C PRO A 78 14.17 -23.76 -17.90
N GLY A 79 13.88 -22.52 -17.50
CA GLY A 79 12.55 -21.94 -17.45
C GLY A 79 11.70 -22.61 -16.36
N PHE A 80 10.45 -22.18 -16.28
CA PHE A 80 9.44 -22.87 -15.50
C PHE A 80 8.81 -23.96 -16.37
N THR A 81 8.86 -25.23 -15.94
CA THR A 81 8.21 -26.32 -16.66
C THR A 81 6.75 -26.41 -16.23
N LEU A 82 5.83 -26.08 -17.15
CA LEU A 82 4.40 -26.26 -16.96
C LEU A 82 3.99 -27.69 -17.35
N THR A 83 3.36 -28.40 -16.43
CA THR A 83 2.77 -29.71 -16.67
C THR A 83 1.30 -29.58 -17.12
N VAL A 84 0.74 -30.65 -17.68
CA VAL A 84 -0.70 -30.66 -18.03
C VAL A 84 -1.60 -30.37 -16.82
N PRO A 85 -1.35 -30.96 -15.62
CA PRO A 85 -2.06 -30.56 -14.40
C PRO A 85 -1.98 -29.07 -14.07
N ASP A 86 -0.81 -28.42 -14.24
CA ASP A 86 -0.67 -26.98 -13.97
C ASP A 86 -1.56 -26.15 -14.91
N LEU A 87 -1.57 -26.50 -16.19
CA LEU A 87 -2.42 -25.84 -17.20
C LEU A 87 -3.91 -26.06 -16.92
N GLN A 88 -4.30 -27.25 -16.46
CA GLN A 88 -5.68 -27.56 -16.08
C GLN A 88 -6.11 -26.74 -14.86
N TYR A 89 -5.25 -26.63 -13.85
CA TYR A 89 -5.49 -25.81 -12.67
C TYR A 89 -5.66 -24.33 -13.06
N ILE A 90 -4.72 -23.77 -13.85
CA ILE A 90 -4.80 -22.39 -14.35
C ILE A 90 -6.10 -22.15 -15.12
N LEU A 91 -6.47 -23.05 -16.04
CA LEU A 91 -7.71 -22.94 -16.80
C LEU A 91 -8.95 -22.99 -15.89
N SER A 92 -8.94 -23.82 -14.83
CA SER A 92 -10.04 -23.89 -13.88
C SER A 92 -10.23 -22.58 -13.12
N GLN A 93 -9.12 -21.95 -12.68
CA GLN A 93 -9.15 -20.66 -11.99
C GLN A 93 -9.64 -19.54 -12.91
N ILE A 94 -9.22 -19.54 -14.18
CA ILE A 94 -9.73 -18.60 -15.20
C ILE A 94 -11.25 -18.76 -15.34
N LYS A 95 -11.75 -19.98 -15.50
CA LYS A 95 -13.19 -20.23 -15.64
C LYS A 95 -13.98 -19.82 -14.41
N ILE A 96 -13.43 -19.99 -13.21
CA ILE A 96 -14.04 -19.54 -11.96
C ILE A 96 -14.11 -18.02 -11.92
N ALA A 97 -13.02 -17.32 -12.27
CA ALA A 97 -13.02 -15.86 -12.34
C ALA A 97 -14.01 -15.33 -13.39
N GLU A 98 -14.09 -15.97 -14.56
CA GLU A 98 -15.04 -15.64 -15.61
C GLU A 98 -16.49 -15.89 -15.18
N ALA A 99 -16.77 -17.01 -14.52
CA ALA A 99 -18.09 -17.34 -14.00
C ALA A 99 -18.49 -16.37 -12.88
N HIS A 100 -17.58 -16.04 -11.96
CA HIS A 100 -17.79 -15.04 -10.92
C HIS A 100 -18.12 -13.67 -11.53
N LYS A 101 -17.41 -13.27 -12.58
CA LYS A 101 -17.73 -12.06 -13.36
C LYS A 101 -19.08 -12.19 -14.08
N ALA A 102 -19.40 -13.32 -14.70
CA ALA A 102 -20.65 -13.51 -15.46
C ALA A 102 -21.88 -13.59 -14.55
N ALA A 103 -21.71 -14.04 -13.31
CA ALA A 103 -22.69 -13.96 -12.24
C ALA A 103 -22.90 -12.52 -11.72
N ASP A 104 -22.40 -11.50 -12.43
CA ASP A 104 -22.70 -10.08 -12.23
C ASP A 104 -24.18 -9.77 -12.48
N LYS A 105 -25.05 -10.28 -11.60
CA LYS A 105 -26.37 -9.74 -11.30
C LYS A 105 -26.19 -8.86 -10.08
N PRO A 106 -26.04 -7.54 -10.22
CA PRO A 106 -25.86 -6.69 -9.06
C PRO A 106 -27.07 -6.86 -8.16
N ALA A 107 -26.85 -7.11 -6.87
CA ALA A 107 -27.89 -6.83 -5.90
C ALA A 107 -28.07 -5.30 -5.93
N THR A 108 -28.98 -4.83 -6.78
CA THR A 108 -29.39 -3.43 -6.77
C THR A 108 -30.12 -3.23 -5.45
N CYS A 109 -29.58 -2.40 -4.57
CA CYS A 109 -30.29 -2.06 -3.35
C CYS A 109 -31.47 -1.16 -3.72
N THR A 110 -32.67 -1.74 -3.78
CA THR A 110 -33.92 -1.07 -4.13
C THR A 110 -34.82 -0.80 -2.91
N SER A 111 -34.27 -0.90 -1.69
CA SER A 111 -35.04 -0.78 -0.44
C SER A 111 -35.95 0.46 -0.43
N GLY A 112 -37.27 0.24 -0.45
CA GLY A 112 -38.27 1.29 -0.24
C GLY A 112 -38.24 1.91 1.17
N ASN A 113 -37.47 1.31 2.09
CA ASN A 113 -37.27 1.78 3.47
C ASN A 113 -35.94 2.56 3.63
N GLY A 114 -35.35 3.03 2.53
CA GLY A 114 -34.13 3.84 2.51
C GLY A 114 -32.85 3.03 2.29
N LEU A 115 -31.84 3.70 1.73
CA LEU A 115 -30.50 3.16 1.47
C LEU A 115 -29.66 3.23 2.75
N THR A 116 -29.53 2.11 3.45
CA THR A 116 -28.71 1.97 4.66
C THR A 116 -27.86 0.71 4.55
N VAL A 117 -26.75 0.67 5.28
CA VAL A 117 -25.92 -0.53 5.39
C VAL A 117 -26.78 -1.73 5.81
N ALA A 118 -27.64 -1.58 6.80
CA ALA A 118 -28.50 -2.67 7.29
C ALA A 118 -29.46 -3.23 6.23
N ASN A 119 -29.96 -2.38 5.33
CA ASN A 119 -30.94 -2.78 4.30
C ASN A 119 -30.28 -3.30 3.02
N CYS A 120 -29.05 -2.86 2.73
CA CYS A 120 -28.36 -3.14 1.47
C CYS A 120 -27.23 -4.15 1.61
N ALA A 121 -26.66 -4.32 2.79
CA ALA A 121 -25.58 -5.26 3.01
C ALA A 121 -26.08 -6.70 2.90
N VAL A 122 -25.30 -7.51 2.18
CA VAL A 122 -25.46 -8.96 2.10
C VAL A 122 -24.22 -9.58 2.75
N PRO A 123 -24.26 -10.72 3.44
CA PRO A 123 -23.09 -11.49 3.83
C PRO A 123 -21.98 -11.50 2.83
N GLY A 124 -20.78 -11.37 3.39
CA GLY A 124 -19.59 -11.15 2.61
C GLY A 124 -19.39 -9.68 2.20
N THR A 125 -20.39 -8.80 2.32
CA THR A 125 -20.17 -7.37 2.03
C THR A 125 -19.31 -6.67 3.06
N ASN A 126 -18.61 -5.62 2.64
CA ASN A 126 -17.97 -4.63 3.48
C ASN A 126 -18.83 -3.33 3.52
N PRO A 127 -19.16 -2.78 4.70
CA PRO A 127 -18.93 -3.33 6.03
C PRO A 127 -19.72 -4.63 6.26
N TYR A 128 -19.10 -5.55 7.00
CA TYR A 128 -19.67 -6.87 7.28
C TYR A 128 -20.98 -6.74 8.05
N VAL A 129 -22.06 -7.25 7.46
CA VAL A 129 -23.36 -7.42 8.13
C VAL A 129 -23.75 -8.91 8.06
N PRO A 130 -23.93 -9.58 9.21
CA PRO A 130 -24.32 -10.99 9.20
C PRO A 130 -25.77 -11.20 8.71
N GLY A 131 -26.04 -12.14 7.76
CA GLY A 131 -27.41 -12.71 7.58
C GLY A 131 -28.00 -13.13 6.21
N SER A 132 -27.67 -12.55 5.06
CA SER A 132 -28.22 -12.87 3.69
C SER A 132 -27.34 -13.69 2.68
N LEU A 133 -27.90 -14.74 2.10
CA LEU A 133 -27.22 -15.65 1.16
C LEU A 133 -27.11 -15.08 -0.29
N LEU A 134 -25.93 -15.13 -0.92
CA LEU A 134 -25.77 -15.13 -2.39
C LEU A 134 -24.74 -16.18 -2.82
N ALA A 135 -25.20 -17.22 -3.52
CA ALA A 135 -24.37 -18.33 -3.97
C ALA A 135 -23.61 -18.02 -5.28
N THR A 136 -22.29 -18.20 -5.25
CA THR A 136 -21.36 -18.57 -6.33
C THR A 136 -21.22 -20.09 -6.39
N ASP A 137 -20.78 -20.61 -7.54
CA ASP A 137 -20.82 -22.04 -7.88
C ASP A 137 -19.67 -22.90 -7.30
N LEU A 138 -19.04 -22.49 -6.19
CA LEU A 138 -18.01 -23.32 -5.54
C LEU A 138 -18.63 -24.22 -4.46
N SER A 139 -18.60 -25.53 -4.71
CA SER A 139 -19.31 -26.53 -3.92
C SER A 139 -18.64 -26.94 -2.60
N ASP A 140 -17.32 -26.75 -2.46
CA ASP A 140 -16.60 -27.11 -1.23
C ASP A 140 -15.44 -26.14 -0.93
N PRO A 141 -15.35 -25.57 0.30
CA PRO A 141 -14.24 -24.73 0.75
C PRO A 141 -12.85 -25.40 0.79
N ARG A 142 -12.76 -26.74 0.70
CA ARG A 142 -11.49 -27.49 0.67
C ARG A 142 -10.91 -27.60 -0.74
N LEU A 143 -11.62 -27.13 -1.76
CA LEU A 143 -11.10 -27.14 -3.11
C LEU A 143 -9.96 -26.12 -3.21
N VAL A 144 -8.89 -26.50 -3.88
CA VAL A 144 -7.78 -25.59 -4.25
C VAL A 144 -8.22 -24.49 -5.23
N ASN A 145 -9.47 -24.56 -5.70
CA ASN A 145 -10.06 -23.74 -6.73
C ASN A 145 -11.00 -22.70 -6.11
N GLY A 146 -10.81 -21.42 -6.45
CA GLY A 146 -11.62 -20.34 -5.89
C GLY A 146 -10.90 -18.99 -5.90
N LEU A 147 -11.68 -17.93 -5.67
CA LEU A 147 -11.15 -16.57 -5.52
C LEU A 147 -10.78 -16.31 -4.06
N ARG A 148 -9.66 -15.63 -3.84
CA ARG A 148 -9.27 -15.13 -2.52
C ARG A 148 -10.10 -13.88 -2.20
N GLN A 149 -10.58 -13.78 -0.97
CA GLN A 149 -11.23 -12.57 -0.49
C GLN A 149 -10.18 -11.46 -0.31
N THR A 150 -10.52 -10.24 -0.70
CA THR A 150 -9.54 -9.13 -0.76
C THR A 150 -9.03 -8.73 0.61
N ASP A 151 -9.80 -8.99 1.67
CA ASP A 151 -9.41 -8.74 3.06
C ASP A 151 -8.69 -9.92 3.72
N GLY A 152 -8.40 -11.00 2.99
CA GLY A 152 -7.57 -12.12 3.47
C GLY A 152 -8.27 -13.10 4.42
N ARG A 153 -9.54 -12.90 4.75
CA ARG A 153 -10.29 -13.84 5.60
C ARG A 153 -10.57 -15.16 4.85
N ASN A 154 -10.98 -16.17 5.60
CA ASN A 154 -11.30 -17.52 5.13
C ASN A 154 -10.13 -18.28 4.48
N ASN A 155 -8.89 -17.84 4.72
CA ASN A 155 -7.69 -18.55 4.29
C ASN A 155 -7.41 -19.77 5.19
N ASN A 156 -7.79 -19.71 6.48
CA ASN A 156 -7.76 -20.85 7.40
C ASN A 156 -9.17 -21.47 7.54
N LEU A 157 -9.23 -22.80 7.36
CA LEU A 157 -10.46 -23.61 7.35
C LEU A 157 -10.88 -24.14 8.73
N VAL A 158 -10.03 -24.00 9.75
CA VAL A 158 -10.23 -24.61 11.06
C VAL A 158 -11.20 -23.79 11.92
N ASN A 159 -12.18 -24.47 12.52
CA ASN A 159 -13.15 -23.87 13.45
C ASN A 159 -13.97 -22.69 12.90
N GLY A 160 -14.25 -22.70 11.59
CA GLY A 160 -15.38 -21.96 11.02
C GLY A 160 -15.01 -20.92 9.97
N PHE A 161 -15.83 -20.85 8.93
CA PHE A 161 -15.91 -19.74 7.99
C PHE A 161 -16.85 -18.67 8.56
N SER A 162 -16.40 -17.42 8.60
CA SER A 162 -17.23 -16.28 8.99
C SER A 162 -18.35 -16.07 7.96
N THR A 163 -17.98 -15.98 6.68
CA THR A 163 -18.88 -16.08 5.52
C THR A 163 -18.11 -16.56 4.31
N TRP A 164 -18.56 -17.64 3.66
CA TRP A 164 -18.06 -18.03 2.35
C TRP A 164 -19.18 -17.85 1.36
N ASN A 165 -18.90 -17.14 0.27
CA ASN A 165 -19.84 -17.08 -0.83
C ASN A 165 -21.22 -16.54 -0.41
N GLY A 166 -21.22 -15.40 0.28
CA GLY A 166 -22.43 -14.85 0.90
C GLY A 166 -23.13 -15.76 1.93
N VAL A 167 -22.60 -16.92 2.29
CA VAL A 167 -23.21 -17.84 3.26
C VAL A 167 -22.46 -17.78 4.57
N ARG A 168 -23.15 -17.48 5.67
CA ARG A 168 -22.59 -17.56 7.02
C ARG A 168 -22.60 -19.02 7.48
N TYR A 169 -21.42 -19.59 7.75
CA TYR A 169 -21.29 -20.99 8.17
C TYR A 169 -21.25 -21.14 9.69
N THR A 170 -20.90 -20.08 10.43
CA THR A 170 -20.69 -20.17 11.88
C THR A 170 -21.15 -18.92 12.63
N SER A 171 -21.47 -19.07 13.91
CA SER A 171 -21.85 -17.98 14.82
C SER A 171 -20.64 -17.18 15.32
N SER A 172 -19.43 -17.73 15.26
CA SER A 172 -18.15 -17.10 15.60
C SER A 172 -17.23 -17.17 14.40
N ALA A 173 -16.49 -16.09 14.10
CA ALA A 173 -15.55 -16.07 12.99
C ALA A 173 -14.39 -17.07 13.14
N GLY A 174 -14.12 -17.58 14.36
CA GLY A 174 -13.15 -18.66 14.56
C GLY A 174 -11.75 -18.29 14.04
N GLN A 175 -11.08 -19.24 13.40
CA GLN A 175 -9.79 -18.98 12.77
C GLN A 175 -9.91 -18.42 11.35
N SER A 176 -11.12 -18.24 10.79
CA SER A 176 -11.24 -17.66 9.44
C SER A 176 -10.78 -16.21 9.35
N THR A 177 -10.67 -15.48 10.45
CA THR A 177 -10.11 -14.12 10.47
C THR A 177 -8.60 -14.09 10.69
N TRP A 178 -7.95 -15.23 10.85
CA TRP A 178 -6.48 -15.24 10.95
C TRP A 178 -5.87 -14.74 9.64
N GLY A 179 -4.97 -13.78 9.77
CA GLY A 179 -4.34 -13.13 8.62
C GLY A 179 -5.31 -12.35 7.74
N SER A 180 -6.50 -11.98 8.23
CA SER A 180 -7.28 -10.94 7.56
C SER A 180 -6.68 -9.57 7.88
N ALA A 181 -6.92 -8.61 6.99
CA ALA A 181 -6.61 -7.22 7.25
C ALA A 181 -7.36 -6.67 8.48
N ASP A 182 -6.85 -5.56 9.01
CA ASP A 182 -7.37 -4.86 10.18
C ASP A 182 -7.44 -5.72 11.46
N GLN A 183 -6.51 -6.67 11.60
CA GLN A 183 -6.34 -7.47 12.81
C GLN A 183 -5.13 -7.00 13.62
N PRO A 184 -5.17 -7.11 14.96
CA PRO A 184 -4.01 -6.83 15.78
C PRO A 184 -2.86 -7.81 15.47
N PHE A 185 -1.62 -7.31 15.52
CA PHE A 185 -0.45 -8.18 15.39
C PHE A 185 -0.43 -9.23 16.52
N PRO A 186 -0.13 -10.50 16.21
CA PRO A 186 0.18 -11.48 17.25
C PRO A 186 1.47 -11.09 17.98
N ARG A 187 1.58 -11.51 19.23
CA ARG A 187 2.76 -11.27 20.06
C ARG A 187 3.41 -12.59 20.45
N ASP A 188 4.65 -12.79 20.02
CA ASP A 188 5.45 -13.96 20.45
C ASP A 188 6.03 -13.77 21.85
N THR A 189 6.13 -12.52 22.32
CA THR A 189 6.60 -12.17 23.65
C THR A 189 5.64 -11.21 24.35
N PRO A 190 5.57 -11.23 25.71
CA PRO A 190 4.85 -10.20 26.45
C PRO A 190 5.31 -8.79 26.06
N GLU A 191 4.39 -7.83 26.15
CA GLU A 191 4.71 -6.43 25.93
C GLU A 191 5.77 -5.93 26.92
N ASN A 192 6.75 -5.16 26.43
CA ASN A 192 7.78 -4.55 27.25
C ASN A 192 7.75 -3.04 27.08
N TRP A 193 7.02 -2.39 27.99
CA TRP A 193 6.93 -0.95 28.03
C TRP A 193 8.05 -0.35 28.88
N ARG A 194 8.82 0.56 28.29
CA ARG A 194 9.91 1.25 28.98
C ARG A 194 9.54 2.69 29.29
N LEU A 195 9.96 3.14 30.47
CA LEU A 195 9.98 4.56 30.81
C LEU A 195 11.06 5.24 29.97
N SER A 196 10.70 6.29 29.21
CA SER A 196 11.71 7.17 28.62
C SER A 196 12.35 8.03 29.70
N ASP A 197 13.55 8.53 29.43
CA ASP A 197 14.35 9.36 30.33
C ASP A 197 13.55 10.59 30.81
N THR A 198 13.18 10.58 32.09
CA THR A 198 12.41 11.66 32.74
C THR A 198 13.30 12.82 33.21
N THR A 199 14.62 12.76 32.94
CA THR A 199 15.58 13.71 33.49
C THR A 199 15.95 14.84 32.52
N ASN A 200 15.65 14.71 31.23
CA ASN A 200 15.86 15.78 30.25
C ASN A 200 14.60 16.65 30.09
N ASN A 201 14.57 17.74 30.85
CA ASN A 201 13.47 18.71 30.92
C ASN A 201 13.59 19.87 29.91
N SER A 202 14.44 19.73 28.87
CA SER A 202 14.71 20.81 27.91
C SER A 202 13.48 21.23 27.07
N PHE A 203 12.39 20.46 27.13
CA PHE A 203 11.09 20.74 26.48
C PHE A 203 9.95 21.05 27.48
N GLY A 204 10.28 21.38 28.74
CA GLY A 204 9.31 21.57 29.83
C GLY A 204 9.13 20.31 30.68
N PRO A 205 8.27 20.35 31.72
CA PRO A 205 8.05 19.20 32.61
C PRO A 205 7.38 18.06 31.83
N VAL A 206 8.21 17.17 31.29
CA VAL A 206 7.74 15.90 30.73
C VAL A 206 7.36 15.04 31.92
N GLY A 207 6.05 14.80 32.09
CA GLY A 207 5.51 14.02 33.19
C GLY A 207 6.27 12.72 33.34
N SER A 208 6.90 12.58 34.51
CA SER A 208 7.57 11.36 34.91
C SER A 208 6.59 10.19 34.86
N THR A 209 7.10 9.05 34.38
CA THR A 209 6.44 7.74 34.39
C THR A 209 5.48 7.47 33.20
N TYR A 210 5.98 6.83 32.14
CA TYR A 210 5.16 5.98 31.26
C TYR A 210 4.51 4.85 32.10
N ASN A 211 3.28 5.06 32.56
CA ASN A 211 2.45 3.98 33.03
C ASN A 211 1.68 3.44 31.80
N PRO A 212 1.79 2.14 31.45
CA PRO A 212 0.99 1.54 30.38
C PRO A 212 -0.51 1.85 30.53
N SER A 213 -1.00 1.97 31.78
CA SER A 213 -2.39 2.30 32.09
C SER A 213 -2.76 3.77 31.86
N SER A 214 -1.79 4.69 31.80
CA SER A 214 -2.05 6.12 31.59
C SER A 214 -1.76 6.61 30.17
N ARG A 215 -1.10 5.78 29.33
CA ARG A 215 -0.75 6.05 27.92
C ARG A 215 -0.55 7.55 27.64
N PRO A 216 0.49 8.18 28.21
CA PRO A 216 0.69 9.62 28.01
C PRO A 216 0.68 9.94 26.52
N THR A 217 -0.03 11.01 26.16
CA THR A 217 -0.32 11.36 24.76
C THR A 217 0.97 11.59 23.98
N ASN A 218 1.93 12.31 24.58
CA ASN A 218 3.20 12.63 23.96
C ASN A 218 4.38 12.09 24.80
N LEU A 219 5.40 11.61 24.11
CA LEU A 219 6.64 11.11 24.70
C LEU A 219 7.82 11.99 24.29
N VAL A 220 8.83 12.05 25.15
CA VAL A 220 10.15 12.61 24.82
C VAL A 220 11.18 11.52 25.03
N ASP A 221 11.93 11.18 23.98
CA ASP A 221 12.96 10.16 24.03
C ASP A 221 14.12 10.51 23.09
N PRO A 222 15.30 10.92 23.60
CA PRO A 222 16.46 11.22 22.77
C PRO A 222 17.20 9.95 22.30
N GLN A 223 16.95 8.79 22.91
CA GLN A 223 17.75 7.58 22.69
C GLN A 223 17.76 7.10 21.24
N PRO A 224 16.65 7.11 20.48
CA PRO A 224 16.67 6.67 19.08
C PRO A 224 17.71 7.42 18.23
N ARG A 225 17.87 8.73 18.44
CA ARG A 225 18.88 9.53 17.71
C ARG A 225 20.29 9.24 18.20
N VAL A 226 20.49 9.12 19.50
CA VAL A 226 21.79 8.75 20.06
C VAL A 226 22.26 7.40 19.52
N ILE A 227 21.37 6.41 19.50
CA ILE A 227 21.64 5.08 18.94
C ILE A 227 21.98 5.20 17.44
N SER A 228 21.21 5.99 16.67
CA SER A 228 21.50 6.21 15.26
C SER A 228 22.88 6.82 15.02
N ASN A 229 23.32 7.80 15.83
CA ASN A 229 24.64 8.42 15.68
C ASN A 229 25.77 7.45 16.06
N LEU A 230 25.55 6.57 17.04
CA LEU A 230 26.57 5.62 17.49
C LEU A 230 26.70 4.40 16.57
N ILE A 231 25.61 3.97 15.95
CA ILE A 231 25.55 2.70 15.21
C ILE A 231 25.47 2.91 13.69
N SER A 232 24.54 3.74 13.24
CA SER A 232 24.22 3.85 11.80
C SER A 232 25.00 4.95 11.09
N ASP A 233 25.68 5.83 11.82
CA ASP A 233 26.52 6.87 11.23
C ASP A 233 27.71 6.24 10.47
N GLN A 234 27.80 6.51 9.17
CA GLN A 234 28.91 6.07 8.31
C GLN A 234 29.96 7.16 8.10
N SER A 235 29.93 8.25 8.86
CA SER A 235 30.98 9.26 8.82
C SER A 235 32.30 8.76 9.42
N ALA A 236 33.39 9.48 9.14
CA ALA A 236 34.69 9.27 9.78
C ALA A 236 34.68 9.64 11.28
N TYR A 237 33.59 10.21 11.79
CA TYR A 237 33.41 10.46 13.22
C TYR A 237 33.06 9.17 13.98
N ASN A 238 32.49 8.17 13.32
CA ASN A 238 32.15 6.89 13.93
C ASN A 238 33.34 5.90 13.84
N PRO A 239 33.97 5.51 14.97
CA PRO A 239 35.09 4.57 14.95
C PRO A 239 34.72 3.19 14.36
N ALA A 240 33.47 2.76 14.50
CA ALA A 240 33.00 1.49 13.92
C ALA A 240 32.95 1.58 12.37
N ALA A 241 32.54 2.71 11.82
CA ALA A 241 32.52 2.95 10.37
C ALA A 241 33.95 3.05 9.80
N VAL A 242 34.86 3.70 10.53
CA VAL A 242 36.30 3.75 10.17
C VAL A 242 36.88 2.33 10.13
N ALA A 243 36.66 1.53 11.18
CA ALA A 243 37.13 0.15 11.23
C ALA A 243 36.53 -0.72 10.10
N ALA A 244 35.23 -0.56 9.80
CA ALA A 244 34.55 -1.33 8.75
C ALA A 244 34.98 -0.93 7.33
N SER A 245 35.23 0.36 7.09
CA SER A 245 35.67 0.87 5.78
C SER A 245 37.15 0.63 5.51
N GLY A 246 37.99 0.60 6.55
CA GLY A 246 39.45 0.55 6.44
C GLY A 246 40.06 1.85 5.90
N ALA A 247 39.33 2.96 5.94
CA ALA A 247 39.81 4.26 5.45
C ALA A 247 40.89 4.85 6.37
N ASP A 248 41.92 5.45 5.79
CA ASP A 248 42.88 6.29 6.53
C ASP A 248 42.27 7.68 6.74
N ILE A 249 42.00 8.01 8.01
CA ILE A 249 41.41 9.28 8.43
C ILE A 249 42.44 10.22 9.07
N SER A 250 43.74 9.91 9.00
CA SER A 250 44.80 10.69 9.66
C SER A 250 44.88 12.16 9.21
N GLY A 251 44.36 12.47 8.01
CA GLY A 251 44.24 13.84 7.50
C GLY A 251 43.06 14.65 8.05
N LEU A 252 42.13 14.03 8.80
CA LEU A 252 40.97 14.71 9.39
C LEU A 252 41.30 15.09 10.84
N THR A 253 41.53 16.38 11.08
CA THR A 253 42.09 16.88 12.33
C THR A 253 41.04 17.42 13.29
N THR A 254 39.87 17.76 12.78
CA THR A 254 38.74 18.27 13.56
C THR A 254 37.56 17.31 13.55
N ASP A 255 36.71 17.42 14.57
CA ASP A 255 35.48 16.63 14.66
C ASP A 255 34.53 16.94 13.50
N GLN A 256 34.47 18.21 13.08
CA GLN A 256 33.65 18.64 11.95
C GLN A 256 34.11 17.98 10.64
N GLU A 257 35.41 17.99 10.36
CA GLU A 257 35.97 17.32 9.16
C GLU A 257 35.63 15.83 9.13
N LYS A 258 35.64 15.17 10.29
CA LYS A 258 35.27 13.75 10.43
C LYS A 258 33.78 13.51 10.19
N GLN A 259 32.90 14.37 10.74
CA GLN A 259 31.46 14.28 10.56
C GLN A 259 31.05 14.52 9.10
N ASP A 260 31.72 15.45 8.42
CA ASP A 260 31.46 15.78 7.02
C ASP A 260 32.01 14.74 6.03
N THR A 261 32.90 13.85 6.48
CA THR A 261 33.51 12.81 5.65
C THR A 261 32.72 11.51 5.74
N GLN A 262 31.90 11.20 4.73
CA GLN A 262 31.20 9.92 4.62
C GLN A 262 32.13 8.81 4.12
N LEU A 263 32.08 7.66 4.79
CA LEU A 263 32.91 6.49 4.47
C LEU A 263 32.12 5.50 3.62
N PHE A 264 32.76 4.98 2.58
CA PHE A 264 32.20 3.90 1.78
C PHE A 264 32.47 2.55 2.45
N ILE A 265 31.41 1.91 2.97
CA ILE A 265 31.47 0.55 3.47
C ILE A 265 31.03 -0.38 2.34
N LYS A 266 31.92 -1.30 1.93
CA LYS A 266 31.63 -2.24 0.85
C LYS A 266 30.53 -3.21 1.28
N ASN A 267 29.56 -3.40 0.40
CA ASN A 267 28.65 -4.53 0.49
C ASN A 267 29.41 -5.82 0.18
N VAL A 268 29.81 -6.51 1.24
CA VAL A 268 30.45 -7.83 1.17
C VAL A 268 29.57 -8.79 1.95
N ALA A 269 29.32 -9.98 1.40
CA ALA A 269 28.53 -10.98 2.10
C ALA A 269 29.18 -11.36 3.44
N PRO A 270 28.38 -11.53 4.52
CA PRO A 270 28.88 -11.71 5.88
C PRO A 270 29.68 -13.00 6.09
N ASN A 271 29.57 -13.95 5.16
CA ASN A 271 30.34 -15.20 5.15
C ASN A 271 31.67 -15.06 4.38
N ALA A 272 32.40 -13.95 4.60
CA ALA A 272 33.68 -13.65 3.95
C ALA A 272 33.62 -13.71 2.40
N GLY A 273 32.50 -13.29 1.81
CA GLY A 273 32.33 -13.25 0.36
C GLY A 273 32.04 -14.61 -0.30
N VAL A 274 31.73 -15.66 0.47
CA VAL A 274 31.30 -16.96 -0.08
C VAL A 274 29.91 -16.86 -0.74
N ALA A 275 29.03 -16.00 -0.24
CA ALA A 275 27.78 -15.66 -0.90
C ALA A 275 27.92 -14.39 -1.76
N ALA A 276 27.02 -14.23 -2.72
CA ALA A 276 26.95 -13.00 -3.51
C ALA A 276 26.54 -11.80 -2.62
N PRO A 277 27.16 -10.62 -2.78
CA PRO A 277 26.63 -9.37 -2.24
C PRO A 277 25.20 -9.11 -2.70
N TYR A 278 24.41 -8.37 -1.91
CA TYR A 278 23.06 -7.99 -2.33
C TYR A 278 23.07 -6.92 -3.43
N SER A 279 22.03 -6.88 -4.26
CA SER A 279 21.83 -5.82 -5.26
C SER A 279 20.77 -4.83 -4.80
N GLY A 280 20.69 -3.66 -5.43
CA GLY A 280 19.58 -2.73 -5.17
C GLY A 280 18.20 -3.37 -5.41
N MET A 281 18.09 -4.26 -6.40
CA MET A 281 16.86 -5.01 -6.66
C MET A 281 16.48 -5.93 -5.50
N PHE A 282 17.46 -6.57 -4.84
CA PHE A 282 17.20 -7.39 -3.66
C PHE A 282 16.57 -6.55 -2.54
N THR A 283 17.09 -5.35 -2.30
CA THR A 283 16.55 -4.41 -1.30
C THR A 283 15.14 -3.93 -1.66
N PHE A 284 14.92 -3.48 -2.90
CA PHE A 284 13.61 -2.97 -3.31
C PHE A 284 12.54 -4.07 -3.39
N PHE A 285 12.93 -5.29 -3.78
CA PHE A 285 12.03 -6.44 -3.71
C PHE A 285 11.63 -6.73 -2.25
N GLY A 286 12.59 -6.69 -1.32
CA GLY A 286 12.31 -6.84 0.10
C GLY A 286 11.28 -5.83 0.60
N GLN A 287 11.42 -4.55 0.24
CA GLN A 287 10.43 -3.51 0.58
C GLN A 287 9.07 -3.76 -0.07
N PHE A 288 9.03 -4.10 -1.36
CA PHE A 288 7.77 -4.41 -2.04
C PHE A 288 7.05 -5.61 -1.39
N PHE A 289 7.81 -6.59 -0.93
CA PHE A 289 7.30 -7.77 -0.25
C PHE A 289 6.80 -7.44 1.16
N ASP A 290 7.56 -6.66 1.93
CA ASP A 290 7.21 -6.13 3.26
C ASP A 290 5.88 -5.34 3.24
N HIS A 291 5.70 -4.46 2.25
CA HIS A 291 4.44 -3.74 2.05
C HIS A 291 3.23 -4.66 1.80
N GLY A 292 3.48 -5.90 1.36
CA GLY A 292 2.49 -6.95 1.19
C GLY A 292 2.28 -7.81 2.44
N LEU A 293 2.96 -7.55 3.56
CA LEU A 293 2.86 -8.34 4.79
C LEU A 293 2.34 -7.50 5.95
N ASP A 294 2.82 -6.27 6.08
CA ASP A 294 2.45 -5.39 7.18
C ASP A 294 2.34 -3.91 6.80
N LEU A 295 1.31 -3.28 7.34
CA LEU A 295 1.16 -1.84 7.33
C LEU A 295 0.50 -1.40 8.63
N VAL A 296 1.14 -0.47 9.34
CA VAL A 296 0.67 -0.01 10.63
C VAL A 296 0.13 1.42 10.57
N GLY A 297 -1.06 1.61 11.12
CA GLY A 297 -1.71 2.91 11.25
C GLY A 297 -0.96 3.83 12.22
N LYS A 298 -0.89 5.12 11.89
CA LYS A 298 -0.24 6.15 12.71
C LYS A 298 -1.32 7.07 13.30
N THR A 299 -1.24 7.35 14.60
CA THR A 299 -2.17 8.29 15.25
C THR A 299 -1.88 9.72 14.81
N SER A 300 -2.90 10.58 14.75
CA SER A 300 -2.72 12.01 14.49
C SER A 300 -2.52 12.83 15.77
N SER A 301 -2.74 12.24 16.95
CA SER A 301 -2.76 12.94 18.24
C SER A 301 -1.63 12.57 19.20
N GLU A 302 -0.97 11.42 19.01
CA GLU A 302 0.09 10.94 19.89
C GLU A 302 1.44 10.97 19.15
N VAL A 303 2.43 11.65 19.73
CA VAL A 303 3.76 11.78 19.12
C VAL A 303 4.90 11.41 20.07
N VAL A 304 6.05 11.08 19.49
CA VAL A 304 7.35 10.99 20.16
C VAL A 304 8.21 12.14 19.67
N PHE A 305 8.62 13.02 20.57
CA PHE A 305 9.67 13.99 20.34
C PHE A 305 11.02 13.33 20.58
N ILE A 306 11.94 13.51 19.65
CA ILE A 306 13.31 12.99 19.74
C ILE A 306 14.25 14.19 19.75
N PRO A 307 14.61 14.72 20.94
CA PRO A 307 15.55 15.82 21.06
C PRO A 307 16.89 15.53 20.40
N LEU A 308 17.45 16.54 19.74
CA LEU A 308 18.85 16.52 19.32
C LEU A 308 19.71 16.99 20.51
N LYS A 309 20.81 16.28 20.77
CA LYS A 309 21.81 16.74 21.73
C LYS A 309 22.60 17.90 21.13
N SER A 310 23.24 18.71 21.99
CA SER A 310 24.02 19.88 21.56
C SER A 310 25.23 19.53 20.68
N ASP A 311 25.70 18.30 20.78
CA ASP A 311 26.79 17.71 19.98
C ASP A 311 26.29 16.91 18.77
N ASP A 312 24.98 16.89 18.49
CA ASP A 312 24.45 16.25 17.29
C ASP A 312 24.80 17.08 16.04
N PRO A 313 25.25 16.48 14.93
CA PRO A 313 25.59 17.23 13.71
C PRO A 313 24.43 18.04 13.11
N LEU A 314 23.17 17.68 13.41
CA LEU A 314 21.99 18.42 12.97
C LEU A 314 21.56 19.52 13.94
N TYR A 315 22.16 19.59 15.13
CA TYR A 315 21.85 20.59 16.14
C TYR A 315 22.32 21.98 15.72
N ARG A 316 21.50 22.99 15.96
CA ARG A 316 21.83 24.40 15.73
C ARG A 316 21.57 25.20 17.00
N ALA A 317 22.62 25.77 17.59
CA ALA A 317 22.49 26.56 18.81
C ALA A 317 21.46 27.69 18.65
N GLY A 318 20.53 27.80 19.61
CA GLY A 318 19.44 28.78 19.58
C GLY A 318 18.28 28.45 18.64
N SER A 319 18.36 27.37 17.84
CA SER A 319 17.25 26.95 16.99
C SER A 319 16.07 26.42 17.80
N PRO A 320 14.83 26.80 17.49
CA PRO A 320 13.65 26.23 18.14
C PRO A 320 13.29 24.83 17.61
N THR A 321 14.04 24.28 16.64
CA THR A 321 13.71 23.01 15.96
C THR A 321 14.76 21.91 16.18
N ASN A 322 15.47 21.91 17.32
CA ASN A 322 16.46 20.88 17.66
C ASN A 322 15.80 19.57 18.14
N PHE A 323 14.87 19.03 17.35
CA PHE A 323 14.19 17.77 17.62
C PHE A 323 13.61 17.18 16.34
N MET A 324 13.39 15.87 16.35
CA MET A 324 12.54 15.17 15.38
C MET A 324 11.20 14.80 16.02
N VAL A 325 10.18 14.54 15.19
CA VAL A 325 8.84 14.13 15.65
C VAL A 325 8.39 12.91 14.87
N LEU A 326 7.87 11.91 15.58
CA LEU A 326 7.25 10.73 14.99
C LEU A 326 5.85 10.51 15.57
N ASN A 327 4.87 10.23 14.72
CA ASN A 327 3.56 9.76 15.16
C ASN A 327 3.65 8.34 15.72
N ARG A 328 2.94 8.09 16.82
CA ARG A 328 2.84 6.76 17.42
C ARG A 328 1.85 5.90 16.64
N THR A 329 1.95 4.59 16.80
CA THR A 329 1.04 3.61 16.21
C THR A 329 -0.35 3.64 16.86
N VAL A 330 -1.41 3.48 16.05
CA VAL A 330 -2.77 3.21 16.54
C VAL A 330 -2.80 1.81 17.17
N LEU A 331 -3.29 1.71 18.40
CA LEU A 331 -3.40 0.43 19.10
C LEU A 331 -4.86 0.02 19.28
N ASP A 332 -5.09 -1.29 19.32
CA ASP A 332 -6.35 -1.90 19.69
C ASP A 332 -6.57 -1.89 21.23
N SER A 333 -7.68 -2.48 21.67
CA SER A 333 -8.01 -2.60 23.11
C SER A 333 -7.04 -3.46 23.91
N ASN A 334 -6.17 -4.24 23.25
CA ASN A 334 -5.15 -5.08 23.86
C ASN A 334 -3.74 -4.47 23.73
N ASN A 335 -3.67 -3.16 23.42
CA ASN A 335 -2.45 -2.42 23.18
C ASN A 335 -1.59 -2.95 22.01
N ALA A 336 -2.13 -3.74 21.08
CA ALA A 336 -1.44 -4.23 19.90
C ALA A 336 -1.66 -3.27 18.71
N GLY A 337 -0.63 -3.09 17.88
CA GLY A 337 -0.81 -2.39 16.61
C GLY A 337 -1.74 -3.20 15.70
N THR A 338 -2.58 -2.51 14.94
CA THR A 338 -3.41 -3.14 13.92
C THR A 338 -2.66 -3.20 12.60
N ASN A 339 -2.60 -4.38 11.99
CA ASN A 339 -2.10 -4.54 10.64
C ASN A 339 -3.24 -4.23 9.65
N SER A 340 -3.14 -3.15 8.88
CA SER A 340 -4.14 -2.78 7.88
C SER A 340 -3.96 -3.52 6.55
N THR A 341 -3.00 -4.45 6.46
CA THR A 341 -2.80 -5.32 5.30
C THR A 341 -3.02 -6.79 5.61
N THR A 342 -3.21 -7.61 4.58
CA THR A 342 -3.24 -9.07 4.73
C THR A 342 -1.81 -9.59 4.86
N PRO A 343 -1.41 -10.31 5.93
CA PRO A 343 -0.06 -10.89 6.06
C PRO A 343 0.16 -12.13 5.17
N TRP A 344 -0.65 -12.31 4.13
CA TRP A 344 -0.50 -13.38 3.15
C TRP A 344 0.35 -12.90 1.99
N ILE A 345 1.11 -13.81 1.37
CA ILE A 345 1.76 -13.54 0.08
C ILE A 345 0.71 -13.66 -1.02
N ASP A 346 -0.18 -12.67 -1.10
CA ASP A 346 -1.37 -12.64 -1.98
C ASP A 346 -1.38 -11.45 -2.95
N GLN A 347 -0.26 -10.71 -3.00
CA GLN A 347 -0.07 -9.56 -3.87
C GLN A 347 -1.00 -8.38 -3.53
N ASN A 348 -1.43 -8.25 -2.28
CA ASN A 348 -2.24 -7.13 -1.80
C ASN A 348 -1.57 -5.75 -2.01
N GLN A 349 -0.25 -5.67 -2.10
CA GLN A 349 0.45 -4.44 -2.47
C GLN A 349 0.12 -3.95 -3.90
N THR A 350 -0.46 -4.83 -4.74
CA THR A 350 -1.04 -4.49 -6.05
C THR A 350 -2.58 -4.45 -6.01
N TYR A 351 -3.21 -5.38 -5.28
CA TYR A 351 -4.67 -5.60 -5.34
C TYR A 351 -5.46 -5.11 -4.14
N THR A 352 -4.78 -4.46 -3.19
CA THR A 352 -5.25 -3.97 -1.89
C THR A 352 -5.63 -5.06 -0.90
N SER A 353 -5.77 -4.65 0.36
CA SER A 353 -6.24 -5.47 1.48
C SER A 353 -7.68 -5.16 1.90
N ALA A 354 -8.39 -4.35 1.11
CA ALA A 354 -9.76 -3.92 1.40
C ALA A 354 -10.62 -3.90 0.13
N PRO A 355 -11.76 -4.63 0.10
CA PRO A 355 -12.66 -4.65 -1.06
C PRO A 355 -13.05 -3.26 -1.59
N SER A 356 -13.31 -2.31 -0.69
CA SER A 356 -13.63 -0.91 -1.04
C SER A 356 -12.48 -0.20 -1.75
N HIS A 357 -11.25 -0.38 -1.26
CA HIS A 357 -10.08 0.25 -1.88
C HIS A 357 -9.86 -0.30 -3.29
N GLN A 358 -10.05 -1.61 -3.49
CA GLN A 358 -9.92 -2.24 -4.79
C GLN A 358 -10.86 -1.66 -5.87
N VAL A 359 -12.03 -1.15 -5.49
CA VAL A 359 -12.95 -0.47 -6.42
C VAL A 359 -12.27 0.70 -7.11
N PHE A 360 -11.44 1.47 -6.42
CA PHE A 360 -10.78 2.64 -7.00
C PHE A 360 -9.59 2.28 -7.91
N LEU A 361 -9.02 1.08 -7.77
CA LEU A 361 -7.90 0.60 -8.59
C LEU A 361 -8.32 -0.16 -9.86
N ARG A 362 -9.61 -0.52 -9.98
CA ARG A 362 -10.15 -1.19 -11.18
C ARG A 362 -10.48 -0.19 -12.27
N ALA A 363 -10.35 -0.57 -13.53
CA ALA A 363 -10.84 0.22 -14.66
C ALA A 363 -12.34 0.02 -14.90
N TYR A 364 -13.06 1.11 -15.19
CA TYR A 364 -14.50 1.09 -15.49
C TYR A 364 -14.83 1.70 -16.85
N GLY A 365 -15.67 1.00 -17.60
CA GLY A 365 -16.40 1.56 -18.73
C GLY A 365 -17.87 1.81 -18.40
N CYS A 366 -18.62 2.40 -19.32
CA CYS A 366 -20.03 2.74 -19.13
C CYS A 366 -20.92 1.83 -19.98
N GLY A 367 -21.96 1.23 -19.39
CA GLY A 367 -22.95 0.44 -20.13
C GLY A 367 -22.38 -0.78 -20.89
N GLY A 368 -21.28 -1.37 -20.40
CA GLY A 368 -20.64 -2.55 -21.01
C GLY A 368 -19.57 -2.26 -22.06
N ALA A 369 -19.25 -0.99 -22.36
CA ALA A 369 -18.11 -0.63 -23.19
C ALA A 369 -16.78 -0.86 -22.44
N SER A 370 -15.72 -1.28 -23.13
CA SER A 370 -14.36 -1.24 -22.57
C SER A 370 -13.86 0.20 -22.58
N SER A 371 -13.73 0.81 -21.40
CA SER A 371 -12.89 1.99 -21.11
C SER A 371 -13.04 3.26 -21.98
N SER A 372 -14.23 3.59 -22.49
CA SER A 372 -14.40 4.90 -23.18
C SER A 372 -14.19 6.07 -22.20
N ALA A 373 -13.64 7.21 -22.64
CA ALA A 373 -13.43 8.40 -21.80
C ALA A 373 -14.74 9.11 -21.35
N ALA A 374 -15.92 8.64 -21.81
CA ALA A 374 -17.19 9.27 -21.55
C ALA A 374 -17.64 9.14 -20.09
N ASN A 375 -18.26 10.17 -19.52
CA ASN A 375 -18.87 10.08 -18.19
C ASN A 375 -19.97 9.01 -18.20
N CYS A 376 -20.03 8.19 -17.16
CA CYS A 376 -21.16 7.27 -17.01
C CYS A 376 -22.41 8.06 -16.63
N ALA A 377 -23.57 7.56 -17.01
CA ALA A 377 -24.85 8.16 -16.69
C ALA A 377 -25.86 7.08 -16.29
N VAL A 378 -27.02 7.50 -15.79
CA VAL A 378 -28.14 6.58 -15.54
C VAL A 378 -28.52 5.90 -16.87
N GLY A 379 -28.61 4.57 -16.87
CA GLY A 379 -28.79 3.76 -18.09
C GLY A 379 -27.50 3.35 -18.81
N SER A 380 -26.35 3.95 -18.45
CA SER A 380 -25.00 3.56 -18.87
C SER A 380 -24.04 3.47 -17.68
N ALA A 381 -24.53 2.88 -16.58
CA ALA A 381 -23.83 2.77 -15.30
C ALA A 381 -22.43 2.09 -15.45
N PRO A 382 -21.51 2.33 -14.49
CA PRO A 382 -20.15 1.80 -14.53
C PRO A 382 -20.11 0.27 -14.53
N VAL A 383 -19.29 -0.32 -15.41
CA VAL A 383 -19.03 -1.77 -15.49
C VAL A 383 -17.52 -1.97 -15.47
N ALA A 384 -17.05 -2.86 -14.58
CA ALA A 384 -15.62 -3.18 -14.49
C ALA A 384 -15.16 -3.82 -15.80
N THR A 385 -14.03 -3.35 -16.35
CA THR A 385 -13.48 -3.90 -17.61
C THR A 385 -12.81 -5.26 -17.38
N GLY A 386 -12.37 -5.52 -16.14
CA GLY A 386 -11.50 -6.63 -15.77
C GLY A 386 -10.01 -6.26 -15.78
N GLU A 387 -9.69 -5.00 -16.05
CA GLU A 387 -8.33 -4.46 -16.01
C GLU A 387 -8.14 -3.61 -14.74
N LEU A 388 -6.88 -3.43 -14.32
CA LEU A 388 -6.53 -2.36 -13.40
C LEU A 388 -6.62 -1.01 -14.13
N LEU A 389 -6.78 0.06 -13.37
CA LEU A 389 -6.72 1.41 -13.92
C LEU A 389 -5.28 1.71 -14.36
N ASP A 390 -5.07 1.75 -15.67
CA ASP A 390 -3.81 2.14 -16.26
C ASP A 390 -3.67 3.67 -16.32
N GLY A 391 -2.44 4.14 -16.17
CA GLY A 391 -2.11 5.54 -16.38
C GLY A 391 -1.99 5.91 -17.86
N ALA A 392 -1.98 7.22 -18.15
CA ALA A 392 -1.82 7.74 -19.50
C ALA A 392 -0.48 7.36 -20.15
N ILE A 393 0.54 7.08 -19.33
CA ILE A 393 1.79 6.49 -19.80
C ILE A 393 1.59 4.98 -19.90
N THR A 394 1.69 4.44 -21.10
CA THR A 394 1.53 3.01 -21.37
C THR A 394 2.40 2.17 -20.43
N HIS A 395 1.78 1.16 -19.80
CA HIS A 395 2.40 0.24 -18.83
C HIS A 395 2.71 0.84 -17.43
N ASN A 396 2.30 2.07 -17.15
CA ASN A 396 2.34 2.61 -15.79
C ASN A 396 0.99 2.43 -15.09
N LEU A 397 1.04 2.24 -13.77
CA LEU A 397 -0.14 2.36 -12.91
C LEU A 397 -0.70 3.79 -12.97
N ALA A 398 -2.01 3.91 -12.79
CA ALA A 398 -2.65 5.20 -12.71
C ALA A 398 -2.11 6.05 -11.56
N ASN A 399 -1.86 7.32 -11.84
CA ASN A 399 -1.53 8.30 -10.83
C ASN A 399 -2.79 8.78 -10.09
N TRP A 400 -2.59 9.53 -8.99
CA TRP A 400 -3.69 10.03 -8.18
C TRP A 400 -4.69 10.90 -8.96
N GLY A 401 -4.23 11.71 -9.92
CA GLY A 401 -5.12 12.53 -10.76
C GLY A 401 -6.02 11.68 -11.67
N GLU A 402 -5.50 10.58 -12.19
CA GLU A 402 -6.25 9.62 -13.01
C GLU A 402 -7.28 8.85 -12.18
N ILE A 403 -6.90 8.44 -10.96
CA ILE A 403 -7.84 7.84 -9.99
C ILE A 403 -8.97 8.81 -9.65
N LYS A 404 -8.66 10.08 -9.32
CA LYS A 404 -9.67 11.13 -9.07
C LYS A 404 -10.60 11.32 -10.26
N THR A 405 -10.04 11.36 -11.47
CA THR A 405 -10.82 11.55 -12.71
C THR A 405 -11.77 10.38 -12.96
N GLN A 406 -11.31 9.14 -12.80
CA GLN A 406 -12.18 7.98 -12.94
C GLN A 406 -13.27 7.96 -11.86
N ALA A 407 -12.91 8.20 -10.60
CA ALA A 407 -13.86 8.22 -9.50
C ALA A 407 -15.00 9.22 -9.77
N ALA A 408 -14.68 10.44 -10.22
CA ALA A 408 -15.69 11.44 -10.54
C ALA A 408 -16.55 11.02 -11.75
N ASN A 409 -15.92 10.63 -12.86
CA ASN A 409 -16.60 10.45 -14.14
C ASN A 409 -17.33 9.11 -14.26
N LYS A 410 -16.85 8.07 -13.58
CA LYS A 410 -17.39 6.70 -13.68
C LYS A 410 -18.17 6.30 -12.46
N LEU A 411 -17.65 6.62 -11.28
CA LEU A 411 -18.23 6.20 -10.01
C LEU A 411 -19.14 7.28 -9.41
N GLY A 412 -18.99 8.53 -9.84
CA GLY A 412 -19.78 9.66 -9.32
C GLY A 412 -19.33 10.11 -7.93
N ILE A 413 -18.03 10.02 -7.65
CA ILE A 413 -17.41 10.35 -6.36
C ILE A 413 -16.25 11.31 -6.60
N GLU A 414 -16.28 12.49 -5.98
CA GLU A 414 -15.18 13.47 -6.01
C GLU A 414 -14.20 13.17 -4.88
N LEU A 415 -13.07 12.55 -5.25
CA LEU A 415 -11.93 12.37 -4.35
C LEU A 415 -11.15 13.70 -4.25
N THR A 416 -10.83 14.11 -3.02
CA THR A 416 -10.10 15.35 -2.73
C THR A 416 -8.72 15.05 -2.12
N ASP A 417 -7.85 16.05 -2.05
CA ASP A 417 -6.52 15.92 -1.45
C ASP A 417 -6.53 16.14 0.08
N TYR A 418 -7.71 16.15 0.72
CA TYR A 418 -7.83 16.34 2.17
C TYR A 418 -7.10 15.25 2.96
N ASP A 419 -7.24 14.00 2.52
CA ASP A 419 -6.51 12.85 3.05
C ASP A 419 -6.11 11.92 1.89
N VAL A 420 -4.92 12.12 1.34
CA VAL A 420 -4.38 11.28 0.25
C VAL A 420 -4.00 9.87 0.72
N THR A 421 -4.06 9.60 2.02
CA THR A 421 -3.75 8.28 2.60
C THR A 421 -4.99 7.43 2.84
N ASN A 422 -6.18 7.96 2.52
CA ASN A 422 -7.44 7.29 2.77
C ASN A 422 -8.43 7.52 1.63
N VAL A 423 -9.30 6.54 1.38
CA VAL A 423 -10.35 6.63 0.36
C VAL A 423 -11.72 6.36 0.99
N PRO A 424 -12.81 6.87 0.41
CA PRO A 424 -14.16 6.62 0.91
C PRO A 424 -14.47 5.13 1.05
N LEU A 425 -15.18 4.79 2.13
CA LEU A 425 -15.75 3.44 2.28
C LEU A 425 -16.94 3.28 1.34
N LEU A 426 -16.87 2.27 0.47
CA LEU A 426 -17.93 1.85 -0.44
C LEU A 426 -18.52 0.53 0.04
N ALA A 427 -19.84 0.41 -0.09
CA ALA A 427 -20.50 -0.85 0.09
C ALA A 427 -20.09 -1.79 -1.04
N THR A 428 -19.44 -2.90 -0.71
CA THR A 428 -18.83 -3.86 -1.66
C THR A 428 -19.08 -5.28 -1.21
N ASP A 429 -18.99 -6.29 -2.10
CA ASP A 429 -18.84 -7.69 -1.69
C ASP A 429 -17.39 -7.99 -1.21
N GLU A 430 -17.13 -9.23 -0.79
CA GLU A 430 -15.81 -9.66 -0.28
C GLU A 430 -14.68 -9.64 -1.33
N PHE A 431 -15.02 -9.45 -2.61
CA PHE A 431 -14.10 -9.47 -3.75
C PHE A 431 -13.98 -8.10 -4.43
N GLY A 432 -14.41 -7.03 -3.78
CA GLY A 432 -14.26 -5.65 -4.27
C GLY A 432 -15.20 -5.28 -5.41
N ARG A 433 -16.34 -5.94 -5.54
CA ARG A 433 -17.44 -5.50 -6.40
C ARG A 433 -18.36 -4.58 -5.61
N PHE A 434 -18.54 -3.34 -6.04
CA PHE A 434 -19.46 -2.43 -5.36
C PHE A 434 -20.92 -2.87 -5.48
N LEU A 435 -21.68 -2.64 -4.41
CA LEU A 435 -23.13 -2.73 -4.43
C LEU A 435 -23.69 -1.54 -5.20
N ARG A 436 -24.73 -1.80 -5.99
CA ARG A 436 -25.35 -0.79 -6.85
C ARG A 436 -26.55 -0.17 -6.14
N GLY A 437 -26.65 1.16 -6.21
CA GLY A 437 -27.89 1.85 -5.89
C GLY A 437 -28.90 1.78 -7.03
N PRO A 438 -30.08 2.41 -6.85
CA PRO A 438 -31.17 2.40 -7.83
C PRO A 438 -30.79 2.90 -9.23
N LYS A 439 -29.80 3.79 -9.35
CA LYS A 439 -29.30 4.33 -10.63
C LYS A 439 -28.14 3.50 -11.21
N GLY A 440 -27.70 2.46 -10.51
CA GLY A 440 -26.64 1.54 -10.93
C GLY A 440 -25.24 1.96 -10.49
N PHE A 441 -25.08 2.99 -9.68
CA PHE A 441 -23.78 3.53 -9.24
C PHE A 441 -23.37 2.98 -7.87
N PRO A 442 -22.08 3.05 -7.50
CA PRO A 442 -21.61 2.59 -6.20
C PRO A 442 -22.25 3.35 -5.04
N LEU A 443 -22.45 2.65 -3.93
CA LEU A 443 -22.98 3.20 -2.68
C LEU A 443 -21.82 3.57 -1.73
N VAL A 444 -21.67 4.85 -1.43
CA VAL A 444 -20.76 5.37 -0.40
C VAL A 444 -21.38 5.17 0.98
N VAL A 445 -20.60 4.64 1.92
CA VAL A 445 -20.99 4.45 3.32
C VAL A 445 -20.67 5.71 4.13
N LEU A 446 -21.71 6.33 4.70
CA LEU A 446 -21.54 7.48 5.58
C LEU A 446 -21.37 7.04 7.05
N LYS A 447 -20.76 7.88 7.88
CA LYS A 447 -20.48 7.60 9.30
C LYS A 447 -21.72 7.21 10.12
N ASN A 448 -22.91 7.68 9.72
CA ASN A 448 -24.18 7.35 10.38
C ASN A 448 -24.81 6.03 9.89
N GLY A 449 -24.12 5.27 9.03
CA GLY A 449 -24.60 4.00 8.45
C GLY A 449 -25.58 4.15 7.28
N SER A 450 -25.92 5.38 6.88
CA SER A 450 -26.67 5.62 5.63
C SER A 450 -25.77 5.46 4.40
N LEU A 451 -26.38 5.16 3.27
CA LEU A 451 -25.69 4.99 1.99
C LEU A 451 -26.07 6.09 1.02
N LEU A 452 -25.07 6.62 0.32
CA LEU A 452 -25.27 7.63 -0.72
C LEU A 452 -24.80 7.08 -2.06
N GLU A 453 -25.70 7.02 -3.04
CA GLU A 453 -25.36 6.56 -4.38
C GLU A 453 -24.59 7.62 -5.16
N GLY A 454 -23.48 7.21 -5.78
CA GLY A 454 -22.67 8.06 -6.66
C GLY A 454 -23.45 8.66 -7.82
N ASN A 455 -23.06 9.86 -8.25
CA ASN A 455 -23.71 10.56 -9.35
C ASN A 455 -22.69 11.37 -10.18
N PRO A 456 -22.29 10.92 -11.38
CA PRO A 456 -21.34 11.67 -12.20
C PRO A 456 -21.80 13.08 -12.62
N ALA A 457 -23.10 13.37 -12.61
CA ALA A 457 -23.61 14.71 -12.88
C ALA A 457 -23.48 15.66 -11.67
N SER A 458 -23.35 15.11 -10.46
CA SER A 458 -23.09 15.85 -9.23
C SER A 458 -22.33 14.93 -8.27
N PRO A 459 -21.01 14.75 -8.50
CA PRO A 459 -20.22 13.77 -7.76
C PRO A 459 -20.26 14.04 -6.25
N ILE A 460 -20.29 12.96 -5.47
CA ILE A 460 -20.28 13.06 -4.00
C ILE A 460 -18.93 13.59 -3.56
N LYS A 461 -18.91 14.75 -2.92
CA LYS A 461 -17.70 15.31 -2.31
C LYS A 461 -17.64 14.92 -0.84
N LEU A 462 -16.65 14.10 -0.49
CA LEU A 462 -16.34 13.76 0.89
C LEU A 462 -15.10 14.55 1.30
N VAL A 463 -15.23 15.28 2.41
CA VAL A 463 -14.15 15.99 3.10
C VAL A 463 -13.84 15.28 4.40
#